data_AF-A0A6N6KG49-F1
#
_entry.id   AF-A0A6N6KG49-F1
#
_cell.length_a   1.000
_cell.length_b   1.000
_cell.length_c   1.000
_cell.angle_alpha   90.00
_cell.angle_beta   90.00
_cell.angle_gamma   90.00
#
_symmetry.space_group_name_H-M   'P 1'
#
loop_
_entity.id
_entity.type
_entity.pdbx_description
1 polymer ?
#
loop_
_entity_poly.entity_id
_entity_poly.type
_entity_poly.pdbx_seq_one_letter_code
_entity_poly.pdbx_strand_id
1 'polypeptide(L)'
;MNQKARINQSVVFRTVLISSIVLAILLTLLHLFITKLIDAEKVLVGIKLVIFWIVVTSTLRSIIKIRKNIGGLWLLLAGLLVSGLGIIFHFIALQVIPALKNDIGLDLTLDMRSVGFYVGVGVIASVISLINIKVKNQFWGNVLEVLFIAAVAVAIFLLV
;
A
#
# COMPACT_ATOMS: atom_id res chain seq x y z
N MET A 1 9.23 2.55 -31.43
CA MET A 1 9.08 2.63 -29.95
C MET A 1 10.45 2.63 -29.28
N ASN A 2 10.84 3.72 -28.63
CA ASN A 2 12.19 3.94 -28.11
C ASN A 2 12.60 2.95 -27.00
N GLN A 3 13.75 2.29 -27.17
CA GLN A 3 14.33 1.31 -26.24
C GLN A 3 14.50 1.87 -24.81
N LYS A 4 14.81 3.18 -24.68
CA LYS A 4 14.87 3.91 -23.39
C LYS A 4 13.54 3.93 -22.63
N ALA A 5 12.39 3.92 -23.31
CA ALA A 5 11.08 3.89 -22.66
C ALA A 5 10.76 2.51 -22.06
N ARG A 6 11.15 1.43 -22.75
CA ARG A 6 10.95 0.05 -22.27
C ARG A 6 11.84 -0.31 -21.07
N ILE A 7 13.12 0.12 -21.10
CA ILE A 7 14.05 -0.12 -19.98
C ILE A 7 13.57 0.60 -18.71
N ASN A 8 13.05 1.82 -18.82
CA ASN A 8 12.53 2.56 -17.67
C ASN A 8 11.25 1.96 -17.07
N GLN A 9 10.38 1.34 -17.88
CA GLN A 9 9.17 0.68 -17.37
C GLN A 9 9.49 -0.60 -16.58
N SER A 10 10.51 -1.37 -17.02
CA SER A 10 10.89 -2.59 -16.31
C SER A 10 11.43 -2.30 -14.91
N VAL A 11 12.16 -1.19 -14.74
CA VAL A 11 12.67 -0.77 -13.43
C VAL A 11 11.52 -0.40 -12.48
N VAL A 12 10.54 0.39 -12.94
CA VAL A 12 9.35 0.73 -12.13
C VAL A 12 8.60 -0.53 -11.72
N PHE A 13 8.39 -1.46 -12.64
CA PHE A 13 7.69 -2.72 -12.35
C PHE A 13 8.47 -3.59 -11.34
N ARG A 14 9.80 -3.68 -11.45
CA ARG A 14 10.64 -4.36 -10.46
C ARG A 14 10.53 -3.70 -9.09
N THR A 15 10.55 -2.37 -9.02
CA THR A 15 10.36 -1.63 -7.76
C THR A 15 9.00 -1.92 -7.13
N VAL A 16 7.93 -1.95 -7.93
CA VAL A 16 6.58 -2.32 -7.50
C VAL A 16 6.56 -3.75 -6.94
N LEU A 17 7.10 -4.72 -7.67
CA LEU A 17 7.15 -6.13 -7.22
C LEU A 17 7.92 -6.29 -5.93
N ILE A 18 9.14 -5.75 -5.84
CA ILE A 18 9.97 -5.83 -4.64
C ILE A 18 9.23 -5.22 -3.45
N SER A 19 8.61 -4.05 -3.63
CA SER A 19 7.86 -3.39 -2.57
C SER A 19 6.63 -4.18 -2.13
N SER A 20 5.95 -4.83 -3.07
CA SER A 20 4.79 -5.69 -2.79
C SER A 20 5.20 -6.89 -1.93
N ILE A 21 6.34 -7.51 -2.26
CA ILE A 21 6.90 -8.62 -1.49
C ILE A 21 7.31 -8.15 -0.08
N VAL A 22 7.99 -7.00 0.01
CA VAL A 22 8.37 -6.40 1.30
C VAL A 22 7.15 -6.11 2.16
N LEU A 23 6.09 -5.54 1.57
CA LEU A 23 4.82 -5.29 2.25
C LEU A 23 4.21 -6.59 2.78
N ALA A 24 4.16 -7.63 1.95
CA ALA A 24 3.62 -8.93 2.33
C ALA A 24 4.38 -9.56 3.50
N ILE A 25 5.72 -9.52 3.44
CA ILE A 25 6.58 -10.04 4.52
C ILE A 25 6.32 -9.28 5.82
N LEU A 26 6.31 -7.94 5.78
CA LEU A 26 6.03 -7.10 6.95
C LEU A 26 4.66 -7.41 7.57
N LEU A 27 3.62 -7.52 6.74
CA LEU A 27 2.27 -7.83 7.23
C LEU A 27 2.18 -9.25 7.83
N THR A 28 2.87 -10.21 7.23
CA THR A 28 2.89 -11.60 7.70
C THR A 28 3.64 -11.72 9.03
N LEU A 29 4.81 -11.10 9.14
CA LEU A 29 5.56 -11.03 10.39
C LEU A 29 4.75 -10.32 11.48
N LEU A 30 4.16 -9.16 11.17
CA LEU A 30 3.31 -8.44 12.11
C LEU A 30 2.20 -9.34 12.65
N HIS A 31 1.53 -10.08 11.76
CA HIS A 31 0.47 -10.99 12.14
C HIS A 31 1.00 -12.07 13.09
N LEU A 32 2.15 -12.69 12.80
CA LEU A 32 2.76 -13.70 13.66
C LEU A 32 3.18 -13.18 15.05
N PHE A 33 3.73 -11.97 15.12
CA PHE A 33 4.22 -11.42 16.38
C PHE A 33 3.09 -10.85 17.25
N ILE A 34 2.15 -10.09 16.66
CA ILE A 34 1.16 -9.35 17.44
C ILE A 34 0.02 -10.25 17.92
N THR A 35 -0.44 -11.23 17.14
CA THR A 35 -1.50 -12.15 17.60
C THR A 35 -1.07 -12.95 18.83
N LYS A 36 0.24 -13.12 19.04
CA LYS A 36 0.79 -13.78 20.22
C LYS A 36 0.93 -12.86 21.45
N LEU A 37 0.92 -11.54 21.24
CA LEU A 37 1.27 -10.54 22.27
C LEU A 37 0.08 -9.68 22.72
N ILE A 38 -0.89 -9.41 21.83
CA ILE A 38 -1.99 -8.48 22.12
C ILE A 38 -3.29 -8.96 21.45
N ASP A 39 -4.30 -9.25 22.26
CA ASP A 39 -5.67 -9.59 21.84
C ASP A 39 -6.49 -8.34 21.47
N ALA A 40 -5.93 -7.46 20.65
CA ALA A 40 -6.57 -6.21 20.23
C ALA A 40 -6.61 -6.10 18.71
N GLU A 41 -7.62 -6.70 18.10
CA GLU A 41 -7.85 -6.69 16.65
C GLU A 41 -7.84 -5.27 16.04
N LYS A 42 -8.44 -4.30 16.75
CA LYS A 42 -8.48 -2.90 16.31
C LYS A 42 -7.08 -2.27 16.25
N VAL A 43 -6.22 -2.58 17.22
CA VAL A 43 -4.84 -2.09 17.26
C VAL A 43 -4.04 -2.73 16.13
N LEU A 44 -4.23 -4.03 15.87
CA LEU A 44 -3.59 -4.73 14.77
C LEU A 44 -3.93 -4.10 13.41
N VAL A 45 -5.21 -3.78 13.16
CA VAL A 45 -5.64 -3.10 11.93
C VAL A 45 -4.98 -1.73 11.81
N GLY A 46 -4.91 -0.95 12.89
CA GLY A 46 -4.21 0.33 12.92
C GLY A 46 -2.73 0.21 12.55
N ILE A 47 -2.02 -0.79 13.09
CA ILE A 47 -0.61 -1.00 12.77
C ILE A 47 -0.42 -1.49 11.32
N LYS A 48 -1.31 -2.38 10.84
CA LYS A 48 -1.32 -2.81 9.42
C LYS A 48 -1.45 -1.62 8.49
N LEU A 49 -2.36 -0.69 8.78
CA LEU A 49 -2.55 0.55 8.03
C LEU A 49 -1.30 1.44 8.00
N VAL A 50 -0.63 1.60 9.15
CA VAL A 50 0.61 2.38 9.26
C VAL A 50 1.72 1.76 8.41
N ILE A 51 1.91 0.44 8.49
CA ILE A 51 2.88 -0.28 7.65
C ILE A 51 2.55 -0.09 6.17
N PHE A 52 1.28 -0.24 5.82
CA PHE A 52 0.78 -0.05 4.47
C PHE A 52 1.14 1.33 3.92
N TRP A 53 0.84 2.37 4.71
CA TRP A 53 1.13 3.74 4.39
C TRP A 53 2.63 3.98 4.17
N ILE A 54 3.46 3.53 5.10
CA ILE A 54 4.91 3.72 5.06
C ILE A 54 5.51 3.05 3.81
N VAL A 55 5.13 1.79 3.55
CA VAL A 55 5.69 1.05 2.41
C VAL A 55 5.23 1.68 1.10
N VAL A 56 3.94 1.94 0.92
CA VAL A 56 3.42 2.53 -0.34
C VAL A 56 4.04 3.91 -0.58
N THR A 57 4.07 4.80 0.42
CA THR A 57 4.65 6.14 0.26
C THR A 57 6.15 6.10 -0.02
N SER A 58 6.90 5.22 0.65
CA SER A 58 8.33 5.00 0.39
C SER A 58 8.57 4.50 -1.04
N THR A 59 7.78 3.55 -1.52
CA THR A 59 7.86 3.03 -2.88
C THR A 59 7.58 4.12 -3.92
N LEU A 60 6.52 4.90 -3.73
CA LEU A 60 6.18 6.00 -4.65
C LEU A 60 7.32 7.03 -4.71
N ARG A 61 7.87 7.44 -3.55
CA ARG A 61 9.05 8.32 -3.46
C ARG A 61 10.25 7.75 -4.20
N SER A 62 10.51 6.44 -4.06
CA SER A 62 11.58 5.75 -4.78
C SER A 62 11.37 5.79 -6.30
N ILE A 63 10.16 5.48 -6.77
CA ILE A 63 9.80 5.51 -8.20
C ILE A 63 10.00 6.91 -8.80
N ILE A 64 9.62 7.96 -8.07
CA ILE A 64 9.78 9.36 -8.51
C ILE A 64 11.25 9.74 -8.63
N LYS A 65 12.07 9.30 -7.66
CA LYS A 65 13.51 9.55 -7.66
C LYS A 65 14.20 8.84 -8.83
N ILE A 66 13.75 7.63 -9.17
CA ILE A 66 14.27 6.83 -10.29
C ILE A 66 13.83 7.42 -11.63
N ARG A 67 12.58 7.88 -11.75
CA ARG A 67 12.03 8.44 -12.99
C ARG A 67 11.51 9.86 -12.76
N LYS A 68 12.39 10.84 -12.95
CA LYS A 68 11.98 12.25 -13.11
C LYS A 68 10.99 12.33 -14.27
N ASN A 69 9.84 12.99 -14.05
CA ASN A 69 8.74 13.12 -15.02
C ASN A 69 7.91 11.85 -15.30
N ILE A 70 7.67 11.01 -14.29
CA ILE A 70 6.64 9.97 -14.40
C ILE A 70 5.24 10.63 -14.45
N GLY A 71 4.41 10.24 -15.42
CA GLY A 71 3.04 10.76 -15.53
C GLY A 71 2.21 10.36 -14.31
N GLY A 72 1.32 11.24 -13.86
CA GLY A 72 0.62 11.02 -12.58
C GLY A 72 -0.22 9.74 -12.53
N LEU A 73 -0.79 9.33 -13.66
CA LEU A 73 -1.52 8.05 -13.80
C LEU A 73 -0.64 6.83 -13.48
N TRP A 74 0.65 6.85 -13.84
CA TRP A 74 1.58 5.76 -13.54
C TRP A 74 1.92 5.65 -12.06
N LEU A 75 1.89 6.76 -11.33
CA LEU A 75 2.06 6.76 -9.86
C LEU A 75 0.83 6.17 -9.16
N LEU A 76 -0.38 6.52 -9.62
CA LEU A 76 -1.61 5.88 -9.13
C LEU A 76 -1.58 4.38 -9.36
N LEU A 77 -1.28 3.96 -10.59
CA LEU A 77 -1.14 2.54 -10.94
C LEU A 77 -0.06 1.86 -10.09
N ALA A 78 1.07 2.51 -9.84
CA ALA A 78 2.13 1.94 -9.03
C ALA A 78 1.68 1.68 -7.59
N GLY A 79 1.07 2.65 -6.91
CA GLY A 79 0.61 2.41 -5.54
C GLY A 79 -0.59 1.47 -5.46
N LEU A 80 -1.48 1.47 -6.46
CA LEU A 80 -2.54 0.45 -6.59
C LEU A 80 -1.96 -0.96 -6.76
N LEU A 81 -0.93 -1.11 -7.59
CA LEU A 81 -0.28 -2.41 -7.78
C LEU A 81 0.49 -2.85 -6.52
N VAL A 82 1.23 -1.95 -5.87
CA VAL A 82 1.96 -2.28 -4.63
C VAL A 82 1.01 -2.73 -3.54
N SER A 83 -0.07 -1.99 -3.34
CA SER A 83 -1.10 -2.32 -2.35
C SER A 83 -1.78 -3.65 -2.68
N GLY A 84 -2.34 -3.77 -3.89
CA GLY A 84 -3.05 -4.98 -4.32
C GLY A 84 -2.18 -6.23 -4.28
N LEU A 85 -1.00 -6.19 -4.91
CA LEU A 85 -0.09 -7.33 -4.92
C LEU A 85 0.44 -7.66 -3.52
N GLY A 86 0.72 -6.65 -2.69
CA GLY A 86 1.19 -6.87 -1.33
C GLY A 86 0.16 -7.62 -0.46
N ILE A 87 -1.13 -7.28 -0.57
CA ILE A 87 -2.21 -8.02 0.10
C ILE A 87 -2.31 -9.44 -0.43
N ILE A 88 -2.32 -9.60 -1.75
CA ILE A 88 -2.44 -10.92 -2.38
C ILE A 88 -1.30 -11.82 -1.91
N PHE A 89 -0.06 -11.33 -1.92
CA PHE A 89 1.09 -12.07 -1.42
C PHE A 89 1.02 -12.34 0.07
N HIS A 90 0.47 -11.43 0.87
CA HIS A 90 0.23 -11.68 2.30
C HIS A 90 -0.76 -12.84 2.50
N PHE A 91 -1.90 -12.86 1.79
CA PHE A 91 -2.85 -13.97 1.87
C PHE A 91 -2.24 -15.29 1.42
N ILE A 92 -1.47 -15.29 0.31
CA ILE A 92 -0.75 -16.47 -0.17
C ILE A 92 0.23 -16.97 0.90
N ALA A 93 1.01 -16.07 1.53
CA ALA A 93 1.95 -16.43 2.58
C ALA A 93 1.24 -17.10 3.78
N LEU A 94 0.09 -16.57 4.19
CA LEU A 94 -0.72 -17.14 5.27
C LEU A 94 -1.31 -18.52 4.91
N GLN A 95 -1.67 -18.76 3.64
CA GLN A 95 -2.18 -20.05 3.18
C GLN A 95 -1.10 -21.12 3.01
N VAL A 96 0.11 -20.73 2.59
CA VAL A 96 1.21 -21.66 2.27
C VAL A 96 1.94 -22.14 3.52
N ILE A 97 1.99 -21.34 4.60
CA ILE A 97 2.71 -21.70 5.82
C ILE A 97 1.82 -22.56 6.73
N PRO A 98 2.06 -23.88 6.86
CA PRO A 98 1.16 -24.79 7.59
C PRO A 98 1.08 -24.50 9.10
N ALA A 99 2.14 -23.91 9.66
CA ALA A 99 2.18 -23.44 11.05
C ALA A 99 1.15 -22.32 11.32
N LEU A 100 0.81 -21.51 10.31
CA LEU A 100 -0.24 -20.49 10.40
C LEU A 100 -1.65 -21.06 10.25
N LYS A 101 -1.79 -22.19 9.54
CA LYS A 101 -3.08 -22.84 9.30
C LYS A 101 -3.56 -23.64 10.51
N ASN A 102 -2.64 -24.29 11.24
CA ASN A 102 -2.99 -25.24 12.29
C ASN A 102 -3.02 -24.66 13.72
N ASP A 103 -2.22 -23.62 14.04
CA ASP A 103 -2.14 -23.09 15.41
C ASP A 103 -3.18 -22.00 15.76
N ILE A 104 -3.86 -21.42 14.76
CA ILE A 104 -4.66 -20.20 14.95
C ILE A 104 -6.12 -20.31 14.49
N GLY A 105 -6.56 -21.50 14.04
CA GLY A 105 -7.95 -21.74 13.62
C GLY A 105 -8.42 -20.78 12.52
N LEU A 106 -7.51 -20.33 11.66
CA LEU A 106 -7.80 -19.30 10.66
C LEU A 106 -8.51 -19.90 9.45
N ASP A 107 -9.80 -19.62 9.35
CA ASP A 107 -10.53 -19.71 8.07
C ASP A 107 -10.11 -18.52 7.19
N LEU A 108 -8.93 -18.68 6.57
CA LEU A 108 -8.26 -17.68 5.73
C LEU A 108 -8.93 -17.56 4.36
N THR A 109 -10.19 -17.16 4.38
CA THR A 109 -10.92 -16.77 3.18
C THR A 109 -10.48 -15.37 2.77
N LEU A 110 -10.21 -15.23 1.47
CA LEU A 110 -9.77 -13.98 0.87
C LEU A 110 -10.99 -13.04 0.79
N ASP A 111 -11.25 -12.32 1.87
CA ASP A 111 -12.37 -11.39 1.94
C ASP A 111 -12.12 -10.19 1.01
N MET A 112 -12.97 -10.09 -0.02
CA MET A 112 -12.89 -9.02 -1.02
C MET A 112 -13.10 -7.63 -0.41
N ARG A 113 -13.80 -7.51 0.71
CA ARG A 113 -13.94 -6.21 1.42
C ARG A 113 -12.60 -5.78 1.99
N SER A 114 -11.89 -6.69 2.63
CA SER A 114 -10.55 -6.43 3.16
C SER A 114 -9.57 -6.05 2.05
N VAL A 115 -9.56 -6.76 0.92
CA VAL A 115 -8.73 -6.40 -0.23
C VAL A 115 -9.07 -4.99 -0.75
N GLY A 116 -10.36 -4.70 -0.95
CA GLY A 116 -10.82 -3.40 -1.42
C GLY A 116 -10.42 -2.26 -0.48
N PHE A 117 -10.49 -2.47 0.83
CA PHE A 117 -10.08 -1.49 1.84
C PHE A 117 -8.59 -1.12 1.71
N TYR A 118 -7.69 -2.12 1.72
CA TYR A 118 -6.25 -1.86 1.64
C TYR A 118 -5.80 -1.35 0.27
N VAL A 119 -6.45 -1.79 -0.81
CA VAL A 119 -6.25 -1.20 -2.16
C VAL A 119 -6.67 0.27 -2.17
N GLY A 120 -7.81 0.60 -1.54
CA GLY A 120 -8.27 1.98 -1.36
C GLY A 120 -7.24 2.85 -0.64
N VAL A 121 -6.64 2.34 0.45
CA VAL A 121 -5.55 3.01 1.18
C VAL A 121 -4.34 3.24 0.27
N GLY A 122 -3.97 2.27 -0.55
CA GLY A 122 -2.90 2.41 -1.54
C GLY A 122 -3.17 3.51 -2.57
N VAL A 123 -4.42 3.63 -3.02
CA VAL A 123 -4.86 4.71 -3.92
C VAL A 123 -4.78 6.07 -3.22
N ILE A 124 -5.26 6.19 -1.99
CA ILE A 124 -5.19 7.42 -1.19
C ILE A 124 -3.75 7.88 -1.03
N ALA A 125 -2.86 6.98 -0.62
CA ALA A 125 -1.42 7.26 -0.51
C ALA A 125 -0.80 7.70 -1.85
N SER A 126 -1.27 7.14 -2.97
CA SER A 126 -0.81 7.52 -4.31
C SER A 126 -1.26 8.92 -4.71
N VAL A 127 -2.51 9.29 -4.41
CA VAL A 127 -3.04 10.64 -4.66
C VAL A 127 -2.27 11.67 -3.83
N ILE A 128 -2.01 11.37 -2.56
CA ILE A 128 -1.24 12.26 -1.67
C ILE A 128 0.18 12.47 -2.20
N SER A 129 0.84 11.38 -2.63
CA SER A 129 2.14 11.50 -3.28
C SER A 129 2.07 12.38 -4.53
N LEU A 130 0.99 12.31 -5.32
CA LEU A 130 0.81 13.14 -6.50
C LEU A 130 0.63 14.61 -6.21
N ILE A 131 -0.16 14.93 -5.19
CA ILE A 131 -0.35 16.30 -4.72
C ILE A 131 1.02 16.93 -4.40
N ASN A 132 1.84 16.23 -3.60
CA ASN A 132 3.16 16.71 -3.22
C ASN A 132 4.15 16.87 -4.37
N ILE A 133 4.01 16.11 -5.46
CA ILE A 133 4.88 16.23 -6.63
C ILE A 133 4.42 17.37 -7.56
N LYS A 134 3.11 17.49 -7.78
CA LYS A 134 2.56 18.47 -8.72
C LYS A 134 2.55 19.88 -8.15
N VAL A 135 2.38 20.01 -6.84
CA VAL A 135 2.35 21.33 -6.18
C VAL A 135 3.77 21.74 -5.82
N LYS A 136 4.35 22.65 -6.61
CA LYS A 136 5.73 23.12 -6.43
C LYS A 136 5.97 23.84 -5.10
N ASN A 137 4.92 24.45 -4.52
CA ASN A 137 4.99 25.12 -3.22
C ASN A 137 4.61 24.13 -2.11
N GLN A 138 5.56 23.83 -1.22
CA GLN A 138 5.39 22.89 -0.12
C GLN A 138 4.23 23.25 0.82
N PHE A 139 3.96 24.54 1.04
CA PHE A 139 2.85 24.98 1.88
C PHE A 139 1.50 24.56 1.29
N TRP A 140 1.27 24.86 0.00
CA TRP A 140 0.03 24.48 -0.70
C TRP A 140 -0.08 22.97 -0.90
N GLY A 141 1.04 22.26 -1.05
CA GLY A 141 1.08 20.79 -1.12
C GLY A 141 0.55 20.16 0.17
N ASN A 142 1.08 20.60 1.32
CA ASN A 142 0.61 20.13 2.63
C ASN A 142 -0.86 20.48 2.88
N VAL A 143 -1.30 21.69 2.52
CA VAL A 143 -2.71 22.10 2.68
C VAL A 143 -3.63 21.20 1.85
N LEU A 144 -3.28 20.92 0.60
CA LEU A 144 -4.05 20.02 -0.27
C LEU A 144 -4.02 18.57 0.22
N GLU A 145 -2.89 18.10 0.75
CA GLU A 145 -2.78 16.77 1.37
C GLU A 145 -3.74 16.64 2.56
N VAL A 146 -3.74 17.60 3.48
CA VAL A 146 -4.64 17.59 4.65
C VAL A 146 -6.09 17.70 4.22
N LEU A 147 -6.42 18.58 3.27
CA LEU A 147 -7.77 18.70 2.70
C LEU A 147 -8.24 17.39 2.07
N PHE A 148 -7.37 16.71 1.33
CA PHE A 148 -7.69 15.43 0.71
C PHE A 148 -7.91 14.33 1.76
N ILE A 149 -7.05 14.24 2.77
CA ILE A 149 -7.22 13.30 3.89
C ILE A 149 -8.55 13.56 4.61
N ALA A 150 -8.87 14.83 4.89
CA ALA A 150 -10.12 15.22 5.53
C ALA A 150 -11.34 14.86 4.66
N ALA A 151 -11.29 15.14 3.35
CA ALA A 151 -12.36 14.80 2.42
C ALA A 151 -12.60 13.28 2.33
N VAL A 152 -11.53 12.49 2.28
CA VAL A 152 -11.61 11.02 2.29
C VAL A 152 -12.17 10.51 3.62
N ALA A 153 -11.73 11.06 4.76
CA ALA A 153 -12.25 10.68 6.07
C ALA A 153 -13.75 10.95 6.20
N VAL A 154 -14.21 12.12 5.73
CA VAL A 154 -15.64 12.46 5.70
C VAL A 154 -16.41 11.54 4.75
N ALA A 155 -15.87 11.25 3.56
CA ALA A 155 -16.52 10.35 2.61
C ALA A 155 -16.68 8.93 3.19
N ILE A 156 -15.67 8.42 3.89
CA ILE A 156 -15.75 7.12 4.58
C ILE A 156 -16.77 7.19 5.71
N PHE A 157 -16.76 8.25 6.53
CA PHE A 157 -17.72 8.42 7.62
C PHE A 157 -19.19 8.48 7.14
N LEU A 158 -19.44 9.05 5.96
CA LEU A 158 -20.79 9.10 5.37
C LEU A 158 -21.21 7.80 4.68
N LEU A 159 -20.25 6.95 4.29
CA LEU A 159 -20.50 5.67 3.61
C LEU A 159 -20.62 4.47 4.58
N VAL A 160 -20.10 4.61 5.80
CA VAL A 160 -20.16 3.62 6.90
C VAL A 160 -21.39 3.87 7.76
#